data_AF-A0A6J4YHY7-F1
#
_entry.id   AF-A0A6J4YHY7-F1
#
_cell.length_a   1.000
_cell.length_b   1.000
_cell.length_c   1.000
_cell.angle_alpha   90.00
_cell.angle_beta   90.00
_cell.angle_gamma   90.00
#
_symmetry.space_group_name_H-M   'P 1'
#
loop_
_entity.id
_entity.type
_entity.pdbx_description
1 polymer ?
#
loop_
_entity_poly.entity_id
_entity_poly.type
_entity_poly.pdbx_seq_one_letter_code
_entity_poly.pdbx_strand_id
1 'polypeptide(L)'
;QLQVEDIGEKIVLGFLDHLEQNRGCSTRTRNARLAAIRSLFEYIARQQPVLLVHCAQIRAIPLKRTEHKTIEYLNDKQMQALLNAVDVNSRTGMRDRALLMLLYNTGARASEIVALELDDLRLDDSAQIRLLGKGRKQRSCP
;
A
#
# COMPACT_ATOMS: atom_id res chain seq x y z
N GLN A 1 -21.71 22.01 19.35
CA GLN A 1 -21.72 20.91 18.37
C GLN A 1 -20.75 21.32 17.26
N LEU A 2 -19.86 20.44 16.80
CA LEU A 2 -18.87 20.79 15.77
C LEU A 2 -19.54 20.77 14.38
N GLN A 3 -19.41 21.84 13.62
CA GLN A 3 -19.90 22.00 12.24
C GLN A 3 -18.73 21.87 11.23
N VAL A 4 -19.04 21.76 9.94
CA VAL A 4 -17.99 21.63 8.90
C VAL A 4 -17.17 22.92 8.81
N GLU A 5 -17.84 24.05 8.94
CA GLU A 5 -17.34 25.41 8.90
C GLU A 5 -16.31 25.68 10.02
N ASP A 6 -16.41 24.95 11.13
CA ASP A 6 -15.44 25.01 12.21
C ASP A 6 -14.08 24.44 11.77
N ILE A 7 -14.05 23.53 10.78
CA ILE A 7 -12.85 22.85 10.32
C ILE A 7 -12.11 23.71 9.29
N GLY A 8 -11.43 24.74 9.78
CA GLY A 8 -10.55 25.59 8.97
C GLY A 8 -9.16 25.01 8.73
N GLU A 9 -8.39 25.71 7.88
CA GLU A 9 -6.99 25.36 7.56
C GLU A 9 -6.12 25.20 8.82
N LYS A 10 -6.28 26.08 9.81
CA LYS A 10 -5.55 26.02 11.08
C LYS A 10 -5.80 24.72 11.84
N ILE A 11 -7.06 24.25 11.87
CA ILE A 11 -7.40 22.99 12.55
C ILE A 11 -6.79 21.81 11.80
N VAL A 12 -6.89 21.81 10.47
CA VAL A 12 -6.29 20.73 9.66
C VAL A 12 -4.78 20.69 9.83
N LEU A 13 -4.09 21.83 9.75
CA LEU A 13 -2.65 21.89 9.97
C LEU A 13 -2.27 21.46 11.39
N GLY A 14 -2.98 21.96 12.41
CA GLY A 14 -2.75 21.54 13.80
C GLY A 14 -2.93 20.04 14.03
N PHE A 15 -3.95 19.43 13.40
CA PHE A 15 -4.13 17.98 13.43
C PHE A 15 -2.97 17.25 12.74
N LEU A 16 -2.55 17.71 11.56
CA LEU A 16 -1.46 17.09 10.82
C LEU A 16 -0.11 17.22 11.55
N ASP A 17 0.10 18.31 12.27
CA ASP A 17 1.30 18.53 13.08
C ASP A 17 1.28 17.67 14.34
N HIS A 18 0.12 17.52 14.99
CA HIS A 18 -0.06 16.57 16.09
C HIS A 18 0.25 15.12 15.66
N LEU A 19 -0.17 14.70 14.46
CA LEU A 19 0.18 13.38 13.94
C LEU A 19 1.69 13.18 13.85
N GLU A 20 2.43 14.19 13.42
CA GLU A 20 3.88 14.12 13.25
C GLU A 20 4.60 14.18 14.60
N GLN A 21 4.29 15.19 15.42
CA GLN A 21 5.03 15.50 16.65
C GLN A 21 4.64 14.59 17.82
N ASN A 22 3.35 14.31 18.01
CA ASN A 22 2.88 13.55 19.17
C ASN A 22 2.71 12.06 18.88
N ARG A 23 2.33 11.71 17.65
CA ARG A 23 2.14 10.31 17.24
C ARG A 23 3.31 9.72 16.47
N GLY A 24 4.36 10.51 16.20
CA GLY A 24 5.55 10.06 15.48
C GLY A 24 5.25 9.58 14.05
N CYS A 25 4.16 10.03 13.43
CA CYS A 25 3.82 9.61 12.08
C CYS A 25 4.79 10.23 11.07
N SER A 26 5.27 9.44 10.11
CA SER A 26 6.08 9.96 9.01
C SER A 26 5.33 10.99 8.17
N THR A 27 6.07 11.85 7.46
CA THR A 27 5.50 12.81 6.49
C THR A 27 4.62 12.14 5.44
N ARG A 28 4.97 10.92 5.03
CA ARG A 28 4.15 10.11 4.11
C ARG A 28 2.79 9.77 4.71
N THR A 29 2.77 9.33 5.97
CA THR A 29 1.52 9.05 6.69
C THR A 29 0.70 10.32 6.89
N ARG A 30 1.33 11.44 7.29
CA ARG A 30 0.70 12.77 7.39
C ARG A 30 0.02 13.17 6.08
N ASN A 31 0.73 13.07 4.95
CA ASN A 31 0.21 13.41 3.64
C ASN A 31 -0.94 12.47 3.20
N ALA A 32 -0.89 11.18 3.56
CA ALA A 32 -2.00 10.27 3.31
C ALA A 32 -3.26 10.67 4.09
N ARG A 33 -3.12 11.18 5.32
CA ARG A 33 -4.25 11.72 6.09
C ARG A 33 -4.79 13.01 5.47
N LEU A 34 -3.92 13.91 5.02
CA LEU A 34 -4.35 15.12 4.29
C LEU A 34 -5.08 14.75 2.99
N ALA A 35 -4.64 13.73 2.25
CA ALA A 35 -5.35 13.26 1.06
C ALA A 35 -6.77 12.77 1.38
N ALA A 36 -6.96 12.05 2.49
CA ALA A 36 -8.29 11.63 2.95
C ALA A 36 -9.17 12.83 3.34
N ILE A 37 -8.62 13.82 4.06
CA ILE A 37 -9.34 15.06 4.39
C ILE A 37 -9.75 15.80 3.12
N ARG A 38 -8.84 15.97 2.16
CA ARG A 38 -9.15 16.61 0.87
C ARG A 38 -10.27 15.88 0.12
N SER A 39 -10.26 14.55 0.12
CA SER A 39 -11.33 13.74 -0.50
C SER A 39 -12.68 13.93 0.20
N LEU A 40 -12.70 14.04 1.54
CA LEU A 40 -13.92 14.32 2.29
C LEU A 40 -14.48 15.70 1.94
N PHE A 41 -13.64 16.74 1.93
CA PHE A 41 -14.07 18.10 1.60
C PHE A 41 -14.46 18.27 0.13
N GLU A 42 -13.91 17.45 -0.78
CA GLU A 42 -14.41 17.38 -2.14
C GLU A 42 -15.81 16.76 -2.20
N TYR A 43 -16.06 15.71 -1.42
CA TYR A 43 -17.40 15.14 -1.31
C TYR A 43 -18.39 16.15 -0.72
N ILE A 44 -18.04 16.85 0.36
CA ILE A 44 -18.90 17.86 0.99
C ILE A 44 -19.21 18.98 0.01
N ALA A 45 -18.22 19.51 -0.72
CA ALA A 45 -18.45 20.55 -1.72
C ALA A 45 -19.45 20.13 -2.81
N ARG A 46 -19.48 18.84 -3.16
CA ARG A 46 -20.46 18.28 -4.11
C ARG A 46 -21.87 18.15 -3.52
N GLN A 47 -21.99 17.86 -2.22
CA GLN A 47 -23.28 17.70 -1.54
C GLN A 47 -23.88 19.04 -1.07
N GLN A 48 -23.03 20.01 -0.73
CA GLN A 48 -23.42 21.30 -0.15
C GLN A 48 -22.66 22.43 -0.84
N PRO A 49 -23.17 22.94 -1.99
CA PRO A 49 -22.52 23.98 -2.77
C PRO A 49 -22.25 25.29 -2.01
N VAL A 50 -23.04 25.57 -0.97
CA VAL A 50 -22.85 26.74 -0.07
C VAL A 50 -21.47 26.72 0.60
N LEU A 51 -20.88 25.54 0.80
CA LEU A 51 -19.58 25.36 1.44
C LEU A 51 -18.40 25.30 0.45
N LEU A 52 -18.62 25.55 -0.84
CA LEU A 52 -17.62 25.35 -1.88
C LEU A 52 -16.34 26.15 -1.62
N VAL A 53 -16.46 27.43 -1.23
CA VAL A 53 -15.32 28.30 -0.95
C VAL A 53 -14.51 27.78 0.25
N HIS A 54 -15.18 27.40 1.33
CA HIS A 54 -14.54 26.84 2.51
C HIS A 54 -13.83 25.51 2.19
N CYS A 55 -14.49 24.62 1.46
CA CYS A 55 -13.90 23.34 1.04
C CYS A 55 -12.70 23.54 0.11
N ALA A 56 -12.72 24.55 -0.76
CA ALA A 56 -11.61 24.89 -1.64
C ALA A 56 -10.36 25.30 -0.86
N GLN A 57 -10.51 26.04 0.25
CA GLN A 57 -9.39 26.41 1.13
C GLN A 57 -8.73 25.17 1.74
N ILE A 58 -9.51 24.23 2.27
CA ILE A 58 -8.98 22.98 2.83
C ILE A 58 -8.28 22.13 1.74
N ARG A 59 -8.85 22.11 0.53
CA ARG A 59 -8.26 21.38 -0.60
C ARG A 59 -6.94 22.01 -1.07
N ALA A 60 -6.76 23.32 -0.89
CA ALA A 60 -5.56 24.04 -1.26
C ALA A 60 -4.35 23.78 -0.33
N ILE A 61 -4.57 23.29 0.90
CA ILE A 61 -3.51 23.03 1.89
C ILE A 61 -2.43 22.12 1.28
N PRO A 62 -1.18 22.57 1.07
CA PRO A 62 -0.19 21.81 0.33
C PRO A 62 0.26 20.55 1.06
N LEU A 63 0.63 19.52 0.29
CA LEU A 63 1.32 18.36 0.83
C LEU A 63 2.71 18.78 1.32
N LYS A 64 3.15 18.23 2.46
CA LYS A 64 4.50 18.46 2.97
C LYS A 64 5.49 17.68 2.11
N ARG A 65 6.58 18.31 1.66
CA ARG A 65 7.60 17.63 0.86
C ARG A 65 8.10 16.39 1.61
N THR A 66 8.18 15.27 0.89
CA THR A 66 8.63 13.98 1.43
C THR A 66 9.77 13.50 0.56
N GLU A 67 10.82 12.97 1.18
CA GLU A 67 11.89 12.33 0.43
C GLU A 67 11.39 11.04 -0.23
N HIS A 68 11.76 10.86 -1.49
CA HIS A 68 11.54 9.61 -2.18
C HIS A 68 12.61 8.62 -1.73
N LYS A 69 12.26 7.75 -0.77
CA LYS A 69 13.11 6.60 -0.44
C LYS A 69 13.22 5.71 -1.68
N THR A 70 14.45 5.37 -2.06
CA THR A 70 14.74 4.33 -3.04
C THR A 70 14.12 3.02 -2.56
N ILE A 71 13.53 2.26 -3.49
CA ILE A 71 13.01 0.94 -3.18
C ILE A 71 14.23 0.04 -2.95
N GLU A 72 14.38 -0.45 -1.72
CA GLU A 72 15.38 -1.45 -1.39
C GLU A 72 15.01 -2.77 -2.07
N TYR A 73 16.03 -3.47 -2.57
CA TYR A 73 15.88 -4.77 -3.20
C TYR A 73 17.00 -5.70 -2.74
N LEU A 74 16.76 -7.00 -2.86
CA LEU A 74 17.77 -8.02 -2.59
C LEU A 74 18.52 -8.32 -3.88
N ASN A 75 19.85 -8.31 -3.82
CA ASN A 75 20.66 -8.87 -4.91
C ASN A 75 20.67 -10.40 -4.86
N ASP A 76 21.20 -11.04 -5.90
CA ASP A 76 21.18 -12.50 -6.04
C ASP A 76 21.83 -13.24 -4.85
N LYS A 77 22.92 -12.69 -4.30
CA LYS A 77 23.60 -13.29 -3.14
C LYS A 77 22.73 -13.22 -1.89
N GLN A 78 22.07 -12.09 -1.66
CA GLN A 78 21.14 -11.91 -0.54
C GLN A 78 19.90 -12.79 -0.70
N MET A 79 19.39 -12.92 -1.93
CA MET A 79 18.26 -13.80 -2.20
C MET A 79 18.63 -15.28 -1.97
N GLN A 80 19.80 -15.72 -2.43
CA GLN A 80 20.28 -17.07 -2.19
C GLN A 80 20.48 -17.35 -0.69
N ALA A 81 21.01 -16.39 0.05
CA ALA A 81 21.14 -16.50 1.50
C ALA A 81 19.77 -16.64 2.19
N LEU A 82 18.76 -15.88 1.75
CA LEU A 82 17.40 -15.98 2.26
C LEU A 82 16.78 -17.36 2.00
N LEU A 83 16.93 -17.89 0.79
CA LEU A 83 16.43 -19.23 0.43
C LEU A 83 17.14 -20.35 1.22
N ASN A 84 18.45 -20.22 1.43
CA ASN A 84 19.26 -21.19 2.16
C ASN A 84 19.02 -21.16 3.68
N ALA A 85 18.51 -20.05 4.22
CA ALA A 85 18.18 -19.93 5.63
C ALA A 85 16.91 -20.72 6.04
N VAL A 86 16.11 -21.18 5.07
CA VAL A 86 14.91 -21.97 5.34
C VAL A 86 15.28 -23.43 5.64
N ASP A 87 15.02 -23.88 6.87
CA ASP A 87 15.12 -25.31 7.21
C ASP A 87 13.95 -26.09 6.61
N VAL A 88 14.23 -26.78 5.50
CA VAL A 88 13.26 -27.61 4.78
C VAL A 88 12.76 -28.82 5.57
N ASN A 89 13.46 -29.23 6.63
CA ASN A 89 13.05 -30.37 7.46
C ASN A 89 12.05 -29.96 8.56
N SER A 90 11.85 -28.66 8.76
CA SER A 90 10.82 -28.16 9.67
C SER A 90 9.41 -28.45 9.12
N ARG A 91 8.41 -28.46 10.01
CA ARG A 91 7.00 -28.74 9.67
C ARG A 91 6.47 -27.89 8.50
N THR A 92 6.96 -26.66 8.34
CA THR A 92 6.53 -25.74 7.27
C THR A 92 7.64 -25.42 6.26
N GLY A 93 8.83 -25.98 6.42
CA GLY A 93 10.02 -25.59 5.67
C GLY A 93 9.89 -25.71 4.16
N MET A 94 9.38 -26.85 3.68
CA MET A 94 9.14 -27.07 2.25
C MET A 94 8.13 -26.06 1.67
N ARG A 95 7.05 -25.76 2.41
CA ARG A 95 6.06 -24.76 2.02
C ARG A 95 6.67 -23.37 1.97
N ASP A 96 7.38 -22.97 3.02
CA ASP A 96 7.94 -21.62 3.14
C ASP A 96 9.00 -21.38 2.05
N ARG A 97 9.82 -22.40 1.75
CA ARG A 97 10.77 -22.36 0.62
C ARG A 97 10.07 -22.24 -0.73
N ALA A 98 9.00 -22.99 -0.96
CA ALA A 98 8.20 -22.90 -2.19
C ALA A 98 7.56 -21.51 -2.36
N LEU A 99 7.00 -20.93 -1.28
CA LEU A 99 6.41 -19.59 -1.29
C LEU A 99 7.44 -18.51 -1.63
N LEU A 100 8.64 -18.57 -1.02
CA LEU A 100 9.73 -17.63 -1.34
C LEU A 100 10.21 -17.78 -2.79
N MET A 101 10.34 -19.00 -3.29
CA MET A 101 10.70 -19.27 -4.68
C MET A 101 9.64 -18.72 -5.65
N LEU A 102 8.35 -18.91 -5.36
CA LEU A 102 7.27 -18.35 -6.18
C LEU A 102 7.30 -16.82 -6.19
N LEU A 103 7.45 -16.18 -5.03
CA LEU A 103 7.57 -14.72 -4.93
C LEU A 103 8.74 -14.20 -5.76
N TYR A 104 9.91 -14.85 -5.65
CA TYR A 104 11.12 -14.44 -6.36
C TYR A 104 11.00 -14.61 -7.89
N ASN A 105 10.51 -15.76 -8.36
CA ASN A 105 10.47 -16.05 -9.80
C ASN A 105 9.33 -15.34 -10.53
N THR A 106 8.20 -15.08 -9.86
CA THR A 106 6.99 -14.52 -10.51
C THR A 106 6.81 -13.03 -10.29
N GLY A 107 7.51 -12.44 -9.30
CA GLY A 107 7.27 -11.06 -8.87
C GLY A 107 5.86 -10.83 -8.32
N ALA A 108 5.18 -11.89 -7.86
CA ALA A 108 3.85 -11.80 -7.28
C ALA A 108 3.86 -11.01 -5.96
N ARG A 109 2.72 -10.40 -5.64
CA ARG A 109 2.47 -9.82 -4.33
C ARG A 109 2.19 -10.94 -3.32
N ALA A 110 2.56 -10.75 -2.06
CA ALA A 110 2.24 -11.71 -1.00
C ALA A 110 0.74 -12.07 -0.94
N SER A 111 -0.14 -11.10 -1.16
CA SER A 111 -1.59 -11.35 -1.22
C SER A 111 -2.04 -12.19 -2.41
N GLU A 112 -1.33 -12.12 -3.53
CA GLU A 112 -1.62 -12.94 -4.72
C GLU A 112 -1.21 -14.38 -4.45
N ILE A 113 -0.04 -14.60 -3.84
CA ILE A 113 0.46 -15.94 -3.51
C ILE A 113 -0.41 -16.65 -2.45
N VAL A 114 -0.85 -15.93 -1.41
CA VAL A 114 -1.68 -16.54 -0.35
C VAL A 114 -3.09 -16.89 -0.84
N ALA A 115 -3.54 -16.28 -1.94
CA ALA A 115 -4.85 -16.53 -2.53
C ALA A 115 -4.82 -17.57 -3.67
N LEU A 116 -3.67 -18.18 -3.96
CA LEU A 116 -3.53 -19.17 -5.03
C LEU A 116 -4.32 -20.45 -4.72
N GLU A 117 -5.00 -20.95 -5.74
CA GLU A 117 -5.61 -22.27 -5.73
C GLU A 117 -4.82 -23.24 -6.61
N LEU A 118 -5.06 -24.55 -6.46
CA LEU A 118 -4.37 -25.57 -7.28
C LEU A 118 -4.70 -25.40 -8.77
N ASP A 119 -5.90 -24.94 -9.10
CA ASP A 119 -6.36 -24.71 -10.47
C ASP A 119 -5.66 -23.52 -11.15
N ASP A 120 -4.99 -22.66 -10.38
CA ASP A 120 -4.17 -21.58 -10.90
C ASP A 120 -2.78 -22.05 -11.35
N LEU A 121 -2.39 -23.28 -10.98
CA LEU A 121 -1.08 -23.87 -11.28
C LEU A 121 -1.21 -24.86 -12.44
N ARG A 122 -0.43 -24.63 -13.48
CA ARG A 122 -0.19 -25.62 -14.53
C ARG A 122 1.29 -26.00 -14.45
N LEU A 123 1.57 -27.27 -14.17
CA LEU A 123 2.91 -27.79 -13.93
C LEU A 123 3.36 -28.80 -15.00
N ASP A 124 2.76 -28.72 -16.19
CA ASP A 124 3.15 -29.54 -17.34
C ASP A 124 4.39 -28.97 -18.05
N ASP A 125 4.66 -29.42 -19.29
CA ASP A 125 5.82 -28.99 -20.10
C ASP A 125 5.94 -27.47 -20.26
N SER A 126 4.85 -26.73 -20.02
CA SER A 126 4.83 -25.27 -19.91
C SER A 126 4.31 -24.86 -18.53
N ALA A 127 5.18 -24.94 -17.52
CA ALA A 127 4.86 -24.45 -16.19
C ALA A 127 4.38 -23.00 -16.27
N GLN A 128 3.22 -22.73 -15.68
CA GLN A 128 2.66 -21.38 -15.60
C GLN A 128 1.79 -21.25 -14.35
N ILE A 129 1.70 -20.03 -13.87
CA ILE A 129 0.84 -19.64 -12.77
C ILE A 129 -0.08 -18.50 -13.18
N ARG A 130 -1.37 -18.64 -12.86
CA ARG A 130 -2.37 -17.59 -13.03
C ARG A 130 -2.45 -16.76 -11.76
N LEU A 131 -2.26 -15.45 -11.88
CA LEU A 131 -2.30 -14.52 -10.74
C LEU A 131 -3.44 -13.51 -10.92
N LEU A 132 -4.29 -13.38 -9.90
CA LEU A 132 -5.33 -12.35 -9.82
C LEU A 132 -4.79 -11.11 -9.09
N GLY A 133 -4.40 -10.09 -9.86
CA GLY A 133 -3.81 -8.88 -9.32
C GLY A 133 -4.80 -7.76 -9.00
N LYS A 134 -4.24 -6.61 -8.61
CA LYS A 134 -4.99 -5.40 -8.25
C LYS A 134 -5.98 -5.00 -9.35
N GLY A 135 -7.22 -4.71 -8.94
CA GLY A 135 -8.29 -4.35 -9.86
C GLY A 135 -8.92 -5.54 -10.58
N ARG A 136 -8.79 -6.75 -10.04
CA ARG A 136 -9.27 -8.02 -10.64
C ARG A 136 -8.68 -8.28 -12.03
N LYS A 137 -7.42 -7.87 -12.24
CA LYS A 137 -6.70 -8.12 -13.49
C LYS A 137 -5.94 -9.43 -13.41
N GLN A 138 -6.21 -10.35 -14.32
CA GLN A 138 -5.49 -11.61 -14.42
C GLN A 138 -4.21 -11.45 -15.24
N ARG A 139 -3.16 -12.16 -14.85
CA ARG A 139 -1.94 -12.33 -15.64
C ARG A 139 -1.42 -13.76 -15.49
N SER A 140 -0.75 -14.25 -16.52
CA SER A 140 -0.02 -15.52 -16.47
C SER A 140 1.47 -15.24 -16.40
N CYS A 141 2.14 -15.90 -15.46
CA CYS A 141 3.60 -15.91 -15.36
C CYS A 141 4.08 -17.33 -15.66
N PRO A 142 5.12 -17.53 -16.49
CA PRO A 142 5.78 -18.82 -16.60
C PRO A 142 6.43 -19.22 -15.25
#